data_AF-A0A937Y3U4-F1
#
_entry.id   AF-A0A937Y3U4-F1
#
_cell.length_a   1.000
_cell.length_b   1.000
_cell.length_c   1.000
_cell.angle_alpha   90.00
_cell.angle_beta   90.00
_cell.angle_gamma   90.00
#
_symmetry.space_group_name_H-M   'P 1'
#
loop_
_entity.id
_entity.type
_entity.pdbx_description
1 polymer ?
#
loop_
_entity_poly.entity_id
_entity_poly.type
_entity_poly.pdbx_seq_one_letter_code
_entity_poly.pdbx_strand_id
1 'polypeptide(L)' 'MKCPVCRHGETRPGRATVTLARGDSTVVFKDVPAEVCDNCGEAFHSEQVTRALLAQAEDAARAGVEVDVRRYAAV' A
#
# COMPACT_ATOMS: atom_id res chain seq x y z
N MET A 1 3.03 11.34 -13.53
CA MET A 1 1.96 12.37 -13.64
C MET A 1 2.21 13.49 -12.63
N LYS A 2 1.69 14.71 -12.81
CA LYS A 2 1.79 15.75 -11.74
C LYS A 2 1.11 15.24 -10.47
N CYS A 3 1.78 15.32 -9.32
CA CYS A 3 1.22 14.82 -8.06
C CYS A 3 0.00 15.67 -7.64
N PRO A 4 -1.20 15.08 -7.47
CA PRO A 4 -2.40 15.82 -7.08
C PRO A 4 -2.38 16.28 -5.61
N VAL A 5 -1.58 15.62 -4.76
CA VAL A 5 -1.47 15.94 -3.33
C VAL A 5 -0.61 17.17 -3.12
N CYS A 6 0.68 17.12 -3.48
CA CYS A 6 1.56 18.27 -3.25
C CYS A 6 1.48 19.32 -4.36
N ARG A 7 1.04 18.99 -5.58
CA ARG A 7 1.02 19.88 -6.76
C ARG A 7 2.38 20.44 -7.20
N HIS A 8 3.48 19.94 -6.63
CA HIS A 8 4.85 20.39 -6.95
C HIS A 8 5.65 19.32 -7.70
N GLY A 9 5.64 18.07 -7.25
CA GLY A 9 6.40 16.97 -7.87
C GLY A 9 5.67 16.22 -8.97
N GLU A 10 6.38 15.25 -9.54
CA GLU A 10 5.86 14.26 -10.49
C GLU A 10 5.92 12.86 -9.87
N THR A 11 4.93 12.03 -10.18
CA THR A 11 4.97 10.61 -9.85
C THR A 11 5.88 9.86 -10.80
N ARG A 12 6.60 8.87 -10.27
CA ARG A 12 7.46 7.95 -11.01
C ARG A 12 7.22 6.51 -10.53
N PRO A 13 7.45 5.50 -11.38
CA PRO A 13 7.41 4.11 -10.94
C PRO A 13 8.35 3.87 -9.76
N GLY A 14 7.85 3.22 -8.72
CA GLY A 14 8.58 2.95 -7.49
C GLY A 14 7.91 1.89 -6.62
N ARG A 15 8.32 1.83 -5.36
CA ARG A 15 7.72 0.95 -4.35
C ARG A 15 7.48 1.72 -3.06
N ALA A 16 6.42 1.35 -2.34
CA ALA A 16 6.06 1.93 -1.06
C ALA A 16 5.78 0.85 -0.02
N THR A 17 5.74 1.23 1.26
CA THR A 17 5.21 0.39 2.32
C THR A 17 3.78 0.83 2.61
N VAL A 18 2.84 -0.12 2.62
CA VAL A 18 1.43 0.13 2.93
C VAL A 18 1.11 -0.50 4.28
N THR A 19 0.50 0.26 5.17
CA THR A 19 -0.01 -0.26 6.46
C THR A 19 -1.53 -0.15 6.45
N LEU A 20 -2.22 -1.26 6.65
CA LEU A 20 -3.67 -1.33 6.77
C LEU A 20 -4.04 -1.79 8.18
N ALA A 21 -5.08 -1.19 8.76
CA ALA A 21 -5.57 -1.56 10.09
C ALA A 21 -7.10 -1.75 10.09
N ARG A 22 -7.57 -2.77 10.82
CA ARG A 22 -8.99 -3.07 11.01
C ARG A 22 -9.21 -3.72 12.39
N GLY A 23 -9.91 -3.00 13.27
CA GLY A 23 -10.03 -3.41 14.67
C GLY A 23 -8.64 -3.50 15.29
N ASP A 24 -8.34 -4.65 15.91
CA ASP A 24 -7.03 -4.92 16.52
C ASP A 24 -5.98 -5.43 15.51
N SER A 25 -6.37 -5.67 14.25
CA SER A 25 -5.47 -6.19 13.21
C SER A 25 -4.71 -5.06 12.52
N THR A 26 -3.39 -5.19 12.42
CA THR A 26 -2.48 -4.33 11.65
C THR A 26 -1.64 -5.17 10.68
N VAL A 27 -1.72 -4.85 9.39
CA VAL A 27 -0.94 -5.53 8.34
C VAL A 27 -0.05 -4.54 7.60
N VAL A 28 1.26 -4.78 7.64
CA VAL A 28 2.28 -3.99 6.94
C VAL A 28 2.77 -4.76 5.72
N PHE A 29 2.50 -4.20 4.55
CA PHE A 29 2.98 -4.70 3.26
C PHE A 29 4.18 -3.88 2.81
N LYS A 30 5.34 -4.53 2.73
CA LYS A 30 6.57 -3.96 2.18
C LYS A 30 6.63 -4.16 0.68
N ASP A 31 7.39 -3.29 0.01
CA ASP A 31 7.68 -3.40 -1.42
C ASP A 31 6.42 -3.44 -2.28
N VAL A 32 5.41 -2.61 -2.01
CA VAL A 32 4.20 -2.54 -2.84
C VAL A 32 4.48 -1.67 -4.07
N PRO A 33 4.23 -2.15 -5.31
CA PRO A 33 4.36 -1.34 -6.52
C PRO A 33 3.48 -0.08 -6.47
N ALA A 34 4.04 1.06 -6.83
CA ALA A 34 3.35 2.35 -6.81
C ALA A 34 3.92 3.33 -7.84
N GLU A 35 3.14 4.35 -8.15
CA GLU A 35 3.62 5.62 -8.67
C GLU A 35 3.93 6.54 -7.48
N VAL A 36 5.20 6.85 -7.23
CA VAL A 36 5.65 7.62 -6.06
C VAL A 36 6.07 9.03 -6.48
N CYS A 37 5.56 10.04 -5.79
CA CYS A 37 5.95 11.43 -6.02
C CYS A 37 7.42 11.66 -5.65
N ASP A 38 8.19 12.20 -6.59
CA ASP A 38 9.61 12.53 -6.40
C ASP A 38 9.88 13.71 -5.46
N ASN A 39 8.84 14.45 -5.05
CA ASN A 39 8.93 15.57 -4.13
C ASN A 39 8.41 15.24 -2.72
N CYS A 40 7.20 14.69 -2.60
CA CYS A 40 6.56 14.49 -1.28
C CYS A 40 6.45 13.03 -0.86
N GLY A 41 6.85 12.06 -1.69
CA GLY A 41 6.78 10.63 -1.37
C GLY A 41 5.37 10.02 -1.41
N GLU A 42 4.35 10.77 -1.79
CA GLU A 42 2.98 10.25 -1.93
C GLU A 42 2.95 9.08 -2.92
N ALA A 43 2.37 7.95 -2.51
CA ALA A 43 2.32 6.73 -3.30
C ALA A 43 0.92 6.46 -3.82
N PHE A 44 0.80 6.27 -5.13
CA PHE A 44 -0.45 5.92 -5.80
C PHE A 44 -0.38 4.48 -6.28
N HIS A 45 -1.33 3.65 -5.86
CA HIS A 45 -1.42 2.24 -6.23
C HIS A 45 -2.48 2.02 -7.32
N SER A 46 -2.25 1.04 -8.19
CA SER A 46 -3.26 0.64 -9.17
C SER A 46 -4.48 0.01 -8.48
N GLU A 47 -5.60 -0.05 -9.20
CA GLU A 47 -6.80 -0.73 -8.72
C GLU A 47 -6.50 -2.21 -8.38
N GLN A 48 -5.74 -2.90 -9.23
CA GLN A 48 -5.37 -4.29 -9.01
C GLN A 48 -4.56 -4.49 -7.72
N VAL A 49 -3.55 -3.65 -7.49
CA VAL A 49 -2.72 -3.70 -6.28
C VAL A 49 -3.57 -3.42 -5.05
N THR A 50 -4.40 -2.37 -5.10
CA THR A 50 -5.30 -2.00 -4.00
C THR A 50 -6.27 -3.13 -3.65
N ARG A 51 -6.90 -3.76 -4.64
CA ARG A 51 -7.80 -4.91 -4.42
C ARG A 51 -7.09 -6.07 -3.72
N ALA A 52 -5.86 -6.40 -4.15
CA ALA A 52 -5.08 -7.47 -3.55
C ALA A 52 -4.70 -7.15 -2.09
N LEU A 53 -4.23 -5.93 -1.80
CA LEU A 53 -3.88 -5.51 -0.44
C LEU A 53 -5.08 -5.60 0.50
N LEU A 54 -6.23 -5.07 0.07
CA LEU A 54 -7.46 -5.11 0.85
C LEU A 54 -7.92 -6.55 1.10
N ALA A 55 -7.96 -7.40 0.07
CA ALA A 55 -8.35 -8.81 0.23
C ALA A 55 -7.48 -9.54 1.26
N GLN A 56 -6.16 -9.40 1.14
CA GLN A 56 -5.24 -10.09 2.03
C GLN A 56 -5.22 -9.50 3.46
N ALA A 57 -5.50 -8.20 3.64
CA ALA A 57 -5.66 -7.59 4.96
C ALA A 57 -6.95 -8.08 5.63
N GLU A 58 -8.03 -8.21 4.86
CA GLU A 58 -9.31 -8.71 5.34
C GLU A 58 -9.23 -10.20 5.73
N ASP A 59 -8.47 -11.00 5.00
CA ASP A 59 -8.16 -12.38 5.37
C ASP A 59 -7.41 -12.44 6.71
N ALA A 60 -6.38 -11.61 6.90
CA ALA A 60 -5.61 -11.55 8.16
C ALA A 60 -6.51 -11.14 9.34
N ALA A 61 -7.35 -10.12 9.16
CA ALA A 61 -8.30 -9.68 10.17
C ALA A 61 -9.32 -10.78 10.51
N ARG A 62 -9.86 -11.50 9.52
CA ARG A 62 -10.76 -12.65 9.75
C ARG A 62 -10.10 -13.81 10.46
N ALA A 63 -8.80 -14.02 10.23
CA ALA A 63 -8.01 -15.03 10.91
C ALA A 63 -7.60 -14.66 12.35
N GLY A 64 -7.98 -13.45 12.82
CA GLY A 64 -7.63 -12.97 14.16
C GLY A 64 -6.17 -12.55 14.31
N VAL A 65 -5.49 -12.20 13.22
CA VAL A 65 -4.09 -11.76 13.26
C VAL A 65 -4.02 -10.33 13.78
N GLU A 66 -3.31 -10.11 14.88
CA GLU A 66 -3.09 -8.77 15.45
C GLU A 66 -2.02 -7.97 14.69
N VAL A 67 -0.89 -8.59 14.36
CA VAL A 67 0.22 -7.93 13.63
C VAL A 67 0.80 -8.86 12.57
N ASP A 68 0.81 -8.42 11.31
CA ASP A 68 1.45 -9.10 10.18
C ASP A 68 2.38 -8.12 9.44
N VAL A 69 3.62 -8.56 9.16
CA VAL A 69 4.57 -7.80 8.35
C VAL A 69 5.08 -8.71 7.24
N ARG A 70 4.71 -8.40 5.99
CA ARG A 70 5.04 -9.21 4.82
C ARG A 70 5.50 -8.37 3.64
N ARG A 71 6.19 -9.00 2.69
CA ARG A 71 6.44 -8.39 1.38
C ARG A 71 5.22 -8.63 0.48
N TYR A 72 4.89 -7.66 -0.34
CA TYR A 72 3.83 -7.80 -1.32
C TYR A 72 4.20 -8.84 -2.39
N ALA A 73 3.44 -9.92 -2.45
CA ALA A 73 3.42 -10.87 -3.55
C ALA A 73 2.07 -10.73 -4.25
N ALA A 74 2.08 -10.44 -5.55
CA ALA A 74 0.88 -10.53 -6.37
C ALA A 74 0.46 -12.01 -6.40
N VAL A 75 -0.73 -12.30 -5.90
CA VAL A 75 -1.34 -13.64 -5.90
C VAL A 75 -2.40 -13.69 -6.99
#